data_AF-A0A2H1WS21-F1
#
_entry.id   AF-A0A2H1WS21-F1
#
_cell.length_a   1.000
_cell.length_b   1.000
_cell.length_c   1.000
_cell.angle_alpha   90.00
_cell.angle_beta   90.00
_cell.angle_gamma   90.00
#
_symmetry.space_group_name_H-M   'P 1'
#
loop_
_entity.id
_entity.type
_entity.pdbx_description
1 polymer ?
#
loop_
_entity_poly.entity_id
_entity_poly.type
_entity_poly.pdbx_seq_one_letter_code
_entity_poly.pdbx_strand_id
1 'polypeptide(L)'
;MSQLFKYEYYDTPEGQDIFMKTFALSKYAALAGTALASMDVLMFSHPKGFVGTAGRFAWFLGPMVGMAAGFTVTANTAQNIRGKNDKLNYFLGGAVSGSILSAWLRSGIIAVPAAVILGAAAVVKKTAIDEGWSFFPPVPHATQSARSVKYDWTMVKDIEELKNFTTGSN
;
A
#
# COMPACT_ATOMS: atom_id res chain seq x y z
N MET A 1 6.35 -11.07 18.87
CA MET A 1 6.09 -9.64 18.58
C MET A 1 6.86 -9.13 17.36
N SER A 2 8.09 -9.61 17.09
CA SER A 2 8.90 -9.23 15.90
C SER A 2 8.26 -9.58 14.55
N GLN A 3 7.59 -10.74 14.44
CA GLN A 3 6.96 -11.20 13.19
C GLN A 3 5.83 -10.27 12.72
N LEU A 4 5.05 -9.68 13.64
CA LEU A 4 3.92 -8.80 13.29
C LEU A 4 4.37 -7.52 12.55
N PHE A 5 5.55 -7.00 12.88
CA PHE A 5 6.11 -5.82 12.24
C PHE A 5 6.74 -6.14 10.87
N LYS A 6 7.39 -7.30 10.74
CA LYS A 6 8.03 -7.73 9.49
C LYS A 6 7.07 -8.30 8.45
N TYR A 7 5.92 -8.83 8.89
CA TYR A 7 4.91 -9.44 8.02
C TYR A 7 4.39 -8.47 6.95
N GLU A 8 4.46 -8.91 5.70
CA GLU A 8 3.91 -8.23 4.52
C GLU A 8 2.56 -8.83 4.12
N TYR A 9 1.76 -8.03 3.41
CA TYR A 9 0.39 -8.43 3.06
C TYR A 9 0.32 -9.68 2.17
N TYR A 10 1.33 -9.89 1.31
CA TYR A 10 1.38 -10.99 0.34
C TYR A 10 2.20 -12.21 0.80
N ASP A 11 2.65 -12.24 2.06
CA ASP A 11 3.46 -13.35 2.58
C ASP A 11 2.68 -14.67 2.71
N THR A 12 1.36 -14.60 2.97
CA THR A 12 0.49 -15.79 3.03
C THR A 12 -0.55 -15.78 1.92
N PRO A 13 -1.03 -16.96 1.48
CA PRO A 13 -2.06 -17.04 0.44
C PRO A 13 -3.36 -16.35 0.87
N GLU A 14 -4.14 -15.89 -0.11
CA GLU A 14 -5.43 -15.24 0.13
C GLU A 14 -6.41 -16.16 0.86
N GLY A 15 -7.10 -15.62 1.86
CA GLY A 15 -8.04 -16.36 2.72
C GLY A 15 -7.46 -16.84 4.06
N GLN A 16 -6.13 -16.79 4.22
CA GLN A 16 -5.45 -17.14 5.47
C GLN A 16 -5.01 -15.90 6.26
N ASP A 17 -4.90 -16.05 7.59
CA ASP A 17 -4.37 -15.07 8.53
C ASP A 17 -4.92 -13.64 8.36
N ILE A 18 -6.25 -13.53 8.28
CA ILE A 18 -6.96 -12.26 8.05
C ILE A 18 -6.51 -11.17 9.04
N PHE A 19 -6.28 -11.52 10.29
CA PHE A 19 -5.80 -10.58 11.32
C PHE A 19 -4.41 -10.04 11.00
N MET A 20 -3.46 -10.91 10.62
CA MET A 20 -2.10 -10.49 10.30
C MET A 20 -2.07 -9.63 9.05
N LYS A 21 -2.81 -10.02 8.00
CA LYS A 21 -2.95 -9.22 6.77
C LYS A 21 -3.59 -7.86 7.01
N THR A 22 -4.62 -7.82 7.84
CA THR A 22 -5.28 -6.57 8.22
C THR A 22 -4.31 -5.65 8.96
N PHE A 23 -3.52 -6.18 9.88
CA PHE A 23 -2.47 -5.41 10.56
C PHE A 23 -1.37 -4.95 9.58
N ALA A 24 -0.94 -5.83 8.67
CA ALA A 24 0.02 -5.50 7.61
C ALA A 24 -0.43 -4.30 6.78
N LEU A 25 -1.66 -4.34 6.24
CA LEU A 25 -2.17 -3.25 5.42
C LEU A 25 -2.45 -2.00 6.23
N SER A 26 -2.91 -2.15 7.47
CA SER A 26 -3.14 -1.03 8.39
C SER A 26 -1.86 -0.26 8.70
N LYS A 27 -0.69 -0.91 8.77
CA LYS A 27 0.61 -0.22 8.91
C LYS A 27 0.85 0.75 7.75
N TYR A 28 0.70 0.28 6.51
CA TYR A 28 0.87 1.13 5.33
C TYR A 28 -0.16 2.26 5.29
N ALA A 29 -1.41 1.97 5.64
CA ALA A 29 -2.47 2.98 5.73
C ALA A 29 -2.21 4.01 6.83
N ALA A 30 -1.66 3.60 7.97
CA ALA A 30 -1.27 4.50 9.05
C ALA A 30 -0.13 5.43 8.62
N LEU A 31 0.88 4.91 7.92
CA LEU A 31 1.97 5.73 7.36
C LEU A 31 1.42 6.75 6.34
N ALA A 32 0.58 6.31 5.40
CA ALA A 32 -0.05 7.19 4.43
C ALA A 32 -0.96 8.24 5.10
N GLY A 33 -1.77 7.85 6.08
CA GLY A 33 -2.64 8.75 6.83
C GLY A 33 -1.86 9.78 7.65
N THR A 34 -0.72 9.39 8.23
CA THR A 34 0.17 10.30 8.96
C THR A 34 0.81 11.32 8.02
N ALA A 35 1.22 10.90 6.82
CA ALA A 35 1.76 11.80 5.80
C ALA A 35 0.70 12.80 5.30
N LEU A 36 -0.54 12.34 5.06
CA LEU A 36 -1.64 13.25 4.68
C LEU A 36 -2.00 14.22 5.81
N ALA A 37 -2.05 13.73 7.05
CA ALA A 37 -2.32 14.57 8.21
C ALA A 37 -1.22 15.62 8.44
N SER A 38 0.06 15.26 8.27
CA SER A 38 1.15 16.22 8.41
C SER A 38 1.08 17.31 7.35
N MET A 39 0.78 16.95 6.09
CA MET A 39 0.53 17.93 5.04
C MET A 39 -0.64 18.86 5.38
N ASP A 40 -1.78 18.31 5.84
CA ASP A 40 -2.95 19.12 6.21
C ASP A 40 -2.66 20.07 7.38
N VAL A 41 -1.98 19.60 8.42
CA VAL A 41 -1.64 20.38 9.61
C VAL A 41 -0.66 21.49 9.27
N LEU A 42 0.35 21.22 8.43
CA LEU A 42 1.40 22.17 8.07
C LEU A 42 0.96 23.19 7.03
N MET A 43 0.08 22.81 6.09
CA MET A 43 -0.27 23.67 4.95
C MET A 43 -1.63 24.35 5.08
N PHE A 44 -2.61 23.72 5.74
CA PHE A 44 -4.00 24.18 5.71
C PHE A 44 -4.54 24.48 7.11
N SER A 45 -4.72 23.45 7.93
CA SER A 45 -5.54 23.56 9.15
C SER A 45 -4.89 24.36 10.27
N HIS A 46 -3.56 24.39 10.36
CA HIS A 46 -2.79 25.09 11.41
C HIS A 46 -3.44 25.00 12.82
N PRO A 47 -3.77 23.79 13.31
CA PRO A 47 -4.45 23.63 14.60
C PRO A 47 -3.57 24.15 15.74
N LYS A 48 -4.20 24.79 16.73
CA LYS A 48 -3.52 25.33 17.90
C LYS A 48 -3.42 24.30 19.01
N GLY A 49 -2.21 24.11 19.53
CA GLY A 49 -1.93 23.22 20.66
C GLY A 49 -1.86 21.73 20.31
N PHE A 50 -1.32 20.94 21.24
CA PHE A 50 -1.03 19.52 21.03
C PHE A 50 -2.30 18.69 20.78
N VAL A 51 -3.35 18.91 21.57
CA VAL A 51 -4.60 18.12 21.47
C VAL A 51 -5.32 18.38 20.15
N GLY A 52 -5.33 19.62 19.67
CA GLY A 52 -5.92 19.97 18.37
C GLY A 52 -5.19 19.30 17.21
N THR A 53 -3.86 19.31 17.24
CA THR A 53 -3.04 18.60 16.25
C THR A 53 -3.28 17.10 16.30
N ALA A 54 -3.22 16.48 17.48
CA ALA A 54 -3.47 15.05 17.64
C ALA A 54 -4.87 14.64 17.14
N GLY A 55 -5.90 15.43 17.45
CA GLY A 55 -7.26 15.22 16.96
C GLY A 55 -7.35 15.29 15.42
N ARG A 56 -6.60 16.21 14.80
CA ARG A 56 -6.55 16.31 13.34
C ARG A 56 -5.85 15.11 12.70
N PHE A 57 -4.76 14.64 13.29
CA PHE A 57 -4.11 13.39 12.86
C PHE A 57 -5.07 12.20 12.95
N ALA A 58 -5.78 12.06 14.07
CA ALA A 58 -6.75 10.99 14.26
C ALA A 58 -7.89 11.04 13.23
N TRP A 59 -8.33 12.24 12.83
CA TRP A 59 -9.36 12.45 11.81
C TRP A 59 -9.00 11.87 10.44
N PHE A 60 -7.72 11.88 10.06
CA PHE A 60 -7.25 11.25 8.81
C PHE A 60 -6.86 9.78 9.00
N LEU A 61 -6.20 9.46 10.11
CA LEU A 61 -5.73 8.11 10.42
C LEU A 61 -6.88 7.10 10.53
N GLY A 62 -7.94 7.46 11.26
CA GLY A 62 -9.07 6.56 11.53
C GLY A 62 -9.71 6.01 10.26
N PRO A 63 -10.19 6.87 9.34
CA PRO A 63 -10.76 6.45 8.07
C PRO A 63 -9.77 5.69 7.18
N MET A 64 -8.51 6.11 7.09
CA MET A 64 -7.51 5.44 6.24
C MET A 64 -7.24 4.01 6.72
N VAL A 65 -7.04 3.82 8.03
CA VAL A 65 -6.88 2.49 8.63
C VAL A 65 -8.17 1.67 8.50
N GLY A 66 -9.33 2.30 8.72
CA GLY A 66 -10.64 1.66 8.54
C GLY A 66 -10.85 1.16 7.11
N MET A 67 -10.48 1.96 6.11
CA MET A 67 -10.55 1.57 4.69
C MET A 67 -9.65 0.37 4.39
N ALA A 68 -8.42 0.35 4.92
CA ALA A 68 -7.50 -0.76 4.76
C ALA A 68 -8.03 -2.03 5.44
N ALA A 69 -8.50 -1.93 6.68
CA ALA A 69 -9.06 -3.07 7.40
C ALA A 69 -10.35 -3.60 6.74
N GLY A 70 -11.23 -2.71 6.29
CA GLY A 70 -12.42 -3.09 5.53
C GLY A 70 -12.04 -3.82 4.23
N PHE A 71 -11.05 -3.30 3.50
CA PHE A 71 -10.52 -3.95 2.30
C PHE A 71 -10.05 -5.37 2.58
N THR A 72 -9.12 -5.55 3.53
CA THR A 72 -8.48 -6.84 3.80
C THR A 72 -9.49 -7.86 4.28
N VAL A 73 -10.36 -7.48 5.21
CA VAL A 73 -11.37 -8.37 5.76
C VAL A 73 -12.34 -8.78 4.67
N THR A 74 -12.89 -7.83 3.90
CA THR A 74 -13.84 -8.16 2.83
C THR A 74 -13.22 -9.02 1.75
N ALA A 75 -12.01 -8.70 1.27
CA ALA A 75 -11.35 -9.49 0.23
C ALA A 75 -11.06 -10.94 0.69
N ASN A 76 -10.53 -11.12 1.91
CA ASN A 76 -10.22 -12.45 2.44
C ASN A 76 -11.47 -13.23 2.87
N THR A 77 -12.51 -12.57 3.37
CA THR A 77 -13.78 -13.23 3.69
C THR A 77 -14.50 -13.64 2.41
N ALA A 78 -14.54 -12.79 1.38
CA ALA A 78 -15.12 -13.13 0.08
C ALA A 78 -14.39 -14.32 -0.56
N GLN A 79 -13.06 -14.36 -0.42
CA GLN A 79 -12.23 -15.50 -0.81
C GLN A 79 -12.66 -16.79 -0.09
N ASN A 80 -12.77 -16.76 1.23
CA ASN A 80 -13.12 -17.94 2.03
C ASN A 80 -14.52 -18.46 1.74
N ILE A 81 -15.47 -17.57 1.45
CA ILE A 81 -16.85 -17.96 1.09
C ILE A 81 -16.90 -18.54 -0.32
N ARG A 82 -16.19 -17.95 -1.28
CA ARG A 82 -16.25 -18.36 -2.69
C ARG A 82 -15.30 -19.50 -3.05
N GLY A 83 -14.25 -19.71 -2.25
CA GLY A 83 -13.17 -20.66 -2.52
C GLY A 83 -12.35 -20.35 -3.79
N LYS A 84 -12.46 -19.13 -4.34
CA LYS A 84 -11.84 -18.74 -5.63
C LYS A 84 -11.08 -17.42 -5.51
N ASN A 85 -9.79 -17.44 -5.87
CA ASN A 85 -8.91 -16.26 -5.90
C ASN A 85 -9.11 -15.42 -7.17
N ASP A 86 -10.18 -14.62 -7.18
CA ASP A 86 -10.55 -13.80 -8.34
C ASP A 86 -10.43 -12.30 -8.08
N LYS A 87 -10.27 -11.54 -9.18
CA LYS A 87 -10.32 -10.06 -9.22
C LYS A 87 -11.56 -9.48 -8.53
N LEU A 88 -12.69 -10.21 -8.55
CA LEU A 88 -13.94 -9.81 -7.91
C LEU A 88 -13.82 -9.64 -6.39
N ASN A 89 -12.99 -10.44 -5.70
CA ASN A 89 -12.83 -10.31 -4.24
C ASN A 89 -12.12 -9.00 -3.89
N TYR A 90 -11.14 -8.62 -4.71
CA TYR A 90 -10.45 -7.34 -4.61
C TYR A 90 -11.35 -6.17 -4.95
N PHE A 91 -12.22 -6.32 -5.97
CA PHE A 91 -13.23 -5.31 -6.30
C PHE A 91 -14.19 -5.06 -5.13
N LEU A 92 -14.69 -6.14 -4.49
CA LEU A 92 -15.56 -6.03 -3.31
C LEU A 92 -14.85 -5.35 -2.13
N GLY A 93 -13.59 -5.71 -1.88
CA GLY A 93 -12.76 -5.03 -0.90
C GLY A 93 -12.66 -3.52 -1.19
N GLY A 94 -12.37 -3.14 -2.44
CA GLY A 94 -12.28 -1.75 -2.86
C GLY A 94 -13.61 -0.99 -2.77
N ALA A 95 -14.73 -1.66 -3.05
CA ALA A 95 -16.07 -1.09 -2.91
C ALA A 95 -16.40 -0.79 -1.44
N VAL A 96 -16.01 -1.67 -0.50
CA VAL A 96 -16.15 -1.43 0.93
C VAL A 96 -15.28 -0.26 1.39
N SER A 97 -14.03 -0.18 0.94
CA SER A 97 -13.17 0.98 1.22
C SER A 97 -13.76 2.29 0.67
N GLY A 98 -14.33 2.28 -0.53
CA GLY A 98 -15.02 3.46 -1.10
C GLY A 98 -16.27 3.87 -0.32
N SER A 99 -16.98 2.89 0.25
CA SER A 99 -18.11 3.15 1.13
C SER A 99 -17.65 3.84 2.42
N ILE A 100 -16.54 3.37 3.03
CA ILE A 100 -15.94 4.01 4.20
C ILE A 100 -15.45 5.43 3.87
N LEU A 101 -14.82 5.63 2.71
CA LEU A 101 -14.40 6.96 2.24
C LEU A 101 -15.59 7.92 2.13
N SER A 102 -16.70 7.46 1.55
CA SER A 102 -17.92 8.27 1.41
C SER A 102 -18.56 8.61 2.76
N ALA A 103 -18.52 7.69 3.71
CA ALA A 103 -18.99 7.91 5.08
C ALA A 103 -18.12 8.95 5.80
N TRP A 104 -16.80 8.91 5.61
CA TRP A 104 -15.89 9.90 6.15
C TRP A 104 -16.14 11.30 5.57
N LEU A 105 -16.36 11.39 4.25
CA LEU A 105 -16.72 12.65 3.56
C LEU A 105 -18.18 13.08 3.81
N ARG A 106 -18.99 12.25 4.49
CA ARG A 106 -20.42 12.50 4.78
C ARG A 106 -21.25 12.82 3.53
N SER A 107 -20.93 12.20 2.40
CA SER A 107 -21.63 12.45 1.12
C SER A 107 -21.97 11.14 0.42
N GLY A 108 -23.27 10.84 0.33
CA GLY A 108 -23.77 9.65 -0.35
C GLY A 108 -23.57 9.68 -1.86
N ILE A 109 -23.49 10.87 -2.46
CA ILE A 109 -23.23 11.05 -3.90
C ILE A 109 -21.86 10.47 -4.27
N ILE A 110 -20.90 10.55 -3.36
CA ILE A 110 -19.52 10.08 -3.58
C ILE A 110 -19.41 8.56 -3.40
N ALA A 111 -20.39 7.91 -2.78
CA ALA A 111 -20.32 6.48 -2.44
C ALA A 111 -20.11 5.58 -3.67
N VAL A 112 -20.98 5.73 -4.68
CA VAL A 112 -20.91 4.92 -5.92
C VAL A 112 -19.61 5.19 -6.71
N PRO A 113 -19.25 6.44 -7.06
CA PRO A 113 -18.02 6.68 -7.81
C PRO A 113 -16.77 6.27 -7.02
N ALA A 114 -16.72 6.51 -5.70
CA ALA A 114 -15.60 6.07 -4.87
C ALA A 114 -15.46 4.54 -4.85
N ALA A 115 -16.58 3.82 -4.71
CA ALA A 115 -16.57 2.36 -4.73
C ALA A 115 -16.09 1.80 -6.08
N VAL A 116 -16.52 2.40 -7.19
CA VAL A 116 -16.10 1.99 -8.54
C VAL A 116 -14.62 2.29 -8.77
N ILE A 117 -14.15 3.50 -8.43
CA ILE A 117 -12.75 3.91 -8.64
C ILE A 117 -11.80 3.05 -7.78
N LEU A 118 -12.09 2.90 -6.49
CA LEU A 118 -11.25 2.10 -5.60
C LEU A 118 -11.37 0.60 -5.89
N GLY A 119 -12.55 0.12 -6.28
CA GLY A 119 -12.75 -1.25 -6.76
C GLY A 119 -11.94 -1.54 -8.02
N ALA A 120 -11.96 -0.64 -9.01
CA ALA A 120 -11.16 -0.76 -10.22
C ALA A 120 -9.66 -0.73 -9.92
N ALA A 121 -9.21 0.21 -9.06
CA ALA A 121 -7.82 0.27 -8.62
C ALA A 121 -7.37 -1.03 -7.93
N ALA A 122 -8.23 -1.64 -7.12
CA ALA A 122 -7.95 -2.93 -6.48
C ALA A 122 -7.85 -4.08 -7.49
N VAL A 123 -8.70 -4.10 -8.52
CA VAL A 123 -8.60 -5.07 -9.62
C VAL A 123 -7.27 -4.91 -10.36
N VAL A 124 -6.88 -3.67 -10.68
CA VAL A 124 -5.59 -3.37 -11.33
C VAL A 124 -4.42 -3.82 -10.45
N LYS A 125 -4.51 -3.60 -9.13
CA LYS A 125 -3.48 -4.07 -8.21
C LYS A 125 -3.37 -5.59 -8.18
N LYS A 126 -4.52 -6.30 -8.21
CA LYS A 126 -4.54 -7.76 -8.27
C LYS A 126 -3.93 -8.28 -9.57
N THR A 127 -4.31 -7.73 -10.72
CA THR A 127 -3.72 -8.11 -12.01
C THR A 127 -2.23 -7.84 -12.07
N ALA A 128 -1.76 -6.72 -11.53
CA ALA A 128 -0.35 -6.40 -11.50
C ALA A 128 0.47 -7.44 -10.70
N ILE A 129 -0.12 -8.05 -9.68
CA ILE A 129 0.55 -9.09 -8.89
C ILE A 129 0.51 -10.43 -9.62
N ASP A 130 -0.65 -10.81 -10.16
CA ASP A 130 -0.82 -12.07 -10.87
C ASP A 130 0.05 -12.14 -12.14
N GLU A 131 0.25 -11.00 -12.82
CA GLU A 131 1.09 -10.87 -14.02
C GLU A 131 2.53 -10.44 -13.73
N GLY A 132 2.87 -10.14 -12.48
CA GLY A 132 4.24 -9.74 -12.08
C GLY A 132 4.69 -8.38 -12.62
N TRP A 133 3.80 -7.40 -12.77
CA TRP A 133 4.14 -6.06 -13.25
C TRP A 133 5.08 -5.34 -12.28
N SER A 134 6.24 -4.89 -12.78
CA SER A 134 7.17 -4.04 -12.05
C SER A 134 6.87 -2.56 -12.33
N PHE A 135 6.17 -1.90 -11.42
CA PHE A 135 5.86 -0.46 -11.54
C PHE A 135 7.12 0.42 -11.54
N PHE A 136 8.11 0.03 -10.74
CA PHE A 136 9.42 0.67 -10.70
C PHE A 136 10.43 -0.38 -11.17
N PRO A 137 10.89 -0.34 -12.43
CA PRO A 137 11.93 -1.25 -12.87
C PRO A 137 13.17 -1.01 -12.01
N PRO A 138 13.95 -2.07 -11.68
CA PRO A 138 15.18 -1.90 -10.95
C PRO A 138 16.08 -0.97 -11.76
N VAL A 139 16.33 0.22 -11.22
CA VAL A 139 17.32 1.13 -11.81
C VAL A 139 18.70 0.49 -11.60
N PRO A 140 19.48 0.25 -12.66
CA PRO A 140 20.85 -0.21 -12.49
C PRO A 140 21.61 0.84 -11.68
N HIS A 141 22.06 0.45 -10.49
CA HIS A 141 22.85 1.31 -9.61
C HIS A 141 24.26 1.37 -10.19
N ALA A 142 24.59 2.46 -10.89
CA ALA A 142 25.97 2.71 -11.27
C ALA A 142 26.74 3.22 -10.05
N THR A 143 27.89 2.61 -9.77
CA THR A 143 28.74 2.88 -8.61
C THR A 143 29.36 4.29 -8.65
N GLN A 144 29.35 4.97 -9.79
CA GLN A 144 30.16 6.19 -10.00
C GLN A 144 29.40 7.42 -10.53
N SER A 145 28.59 7.30 -11.59
CA SER A 145 27.88 8.47 -12.16
C SER A 145 26.64 8.12 -12.99
N ALA A 146 25.73 9.08 -13.16
CA ALA A 146 24.53 8.93 -14.01
C ALA A 146 24.87 8.63 -15.50
N ARG A 147 26.05 9.03 -15.98
CA ARG A 147 26.54 8.68 -17.33
C ARG A 147 27.07 7.25 -17.40
N SER A 148 27.60 6.72 -16.30
CA SER A 148 28.06 5.32 -16.20
C SER A 148 26.92 4.30 -16.20
N VAL A 149 25.67 4.74 -16.00
CA VAL A 149 24.48 3.89 -16.09
C VAL A 149 24.18 3.48 -17.55
N LYS A 150 24.44 4.39 -18.50
CA LYS A 150 24.16 4.18 -19.93
C LYS A 150 25.35 3.66 -20.72
N TYR A 151 26.56 3.99 -20.29
CA TYR A 151 27.79 3.63 -20.98
C TYR A 151 28.68 2.85 -20.03
N ASP A 152 29.05 1.64 -20.44
CA ASP A 152 30.05 0.85 -19.76
C ASP A 152 31.43 1.38 -20.14
N TRP A 153 32.13 1.95 -19.16
CA TRP A 153 33.47 2.52 -19.34
C TRP A 153 34.56 1.53 -18.92
N THR A 154 34.19 0.30 -18.55
CA THR A 154 35.16 -0.73 -18.15
C THR A 154 35.90 -1.26 -19.38
N MET A 155 37.23 -1.38 -19.28
CA MET A 155 38.03 -1.98 -20.35
C MET A 155 37.82 -3.49 -20.47
N VAL A 156 37.31 -4.12 -19.41
CA VAL A 156 36.97 -5.54 -19.31
C VAL A 156 35.61 -5.62 -18.62
N LYS A 157 34.70 -6.46 -19.15
CA LYS A 157 33.39 -6.66 -18.54
C LYS A 157 33.55 -7.04 -17.06
N ASP A 158 32.81 -6.35 -16.20
CA ASP A 158 32.79 -6.65 -14.78
C ASP A 158 32.41 -8.12 -14.55
N ILE A 159 33.24 -8.80 -13.76
CA ILE A 159 33.01 -10.19 -13.35
C ILE A 159 31.94 -10.17 -12.26
N GLU A 160 30.78 -10.77 -12.55
CA GLU A 160 29.63 -10.76 -11.64
C GLU A 160 29.94 -11.40 -10.28
N GLU A 161 30.84 -12.37 -10.23
CA GLU A 161 31.26 -13.08 -9.00
C GLU A 161 32.01 -12.18 -7.99
N LEU A 162 32.55 -11.03 -8.42
CA LEU A 162 33.29 -10.11 -7.55
C LEU A 162 32.43 -8.92 -7.07
N LYS A 163 31.15 -8.86 -7.46
CA LYS A 163 30.22 -7.76 -7.11
C LYS A 163 29.67 -7.87 -5.69
N ASN A 164 30.55 -7.99 -4.70
CA ASN A 164 30.20 -8.01 -3.28
C ASN A 164 29.70 -6.65 -2.75
N PHE A 165 29.83 -5.59 -3.54
CA PHE A 165 29.40 -4.22 -3.21
C PHE A 165 27.97 -3.89 -3.67
N THR A 166 27.32 -4.76 -4.46
CA THR A 166 25.89 -4.62 -4.84
C THR A 166 24.95 -5.51 -4.02
N THR A 167 25.48 -6.58 -3.42
CA THR A 167 24.78 -7.45 -2.47
C THR A 167 25.06 -7.02 -1.04
N GLY A 168 24.56 -5.84 -0.66
CA GLY A 168 24.46 -5.49 0.75
C GLY A 168 23.52 -6.47 1.44
N SER A 169 24.04 -7.27 2.38
CA SER A 169 23.20 -7.95 3.37
C SER A 169 22.37 -6.89 4.07
N ASN A 170 21.04 -7.01 4.00
CA ASN A 170 20.17 -6.42 5.01
C ASN A 170 20.46 -7.03 6.38
#